data_AF-A0A7V2WRF7-F1
#
_entry.id   AF-A0A7V2WRF7-F1
#
_cell.length_a   1.000
_cell.length_b   1.000
_cell.length_c   1.000
_cell.angle_alpha   90.00
_cell.angle_beta   90.00
_cell.angle_gamma   90.00
#
_symmetry.space_group_name_H-M   'P 1'
#
loop_
_entity.id
_entity.type
_entity.pdbx_description
1 polymer ?
#
loop_
_entity_poly.entity_id
_entity_poly.type
_entity_poly.pdbx_seq_one_letter_code
_entity_poly.pdbx_strand_id
1 'polypeptide(L)'
;GYEICSNVDGIKIYMDIGTAKRAQGIEIDWVEDLQGAGLVIKNPNAPKEVNQLSKQELAKGIEQGIYKHLYDVRSEEQFQQQSIPGSKRLDKQAMAEIEKLDKDTPLVFICIAGNTSQGACEYYRKQGYTNVNNLVGGLASWFSQ
;
A
#
# COMPACT_ATOMS: atom_id res chain seq x y z
N GLY A 1 7.98 -31.41 18.48
CA GLY A 1 7.67 -32.07 17.19
C GLY A 1 6.60 -31.33 16.39
N TYR A 2 6.54 -30.00 16.49
CA TYR A 2 5.58 -29.17 15.74
C TYR A 2 6.30 -27.99 15.05
N GLU A 3 7.60 -28.11 14.86
CA GLU A 3 8.46 -27.05 14.37
C GLU A 3 9.25 -27.51 13.16
N ILE A 4 9.48 -26.59 12.24
CA ILE A 4 10.45 -26.71 11.16
C ILE A 4 11.73 -26.02 11.62
N CYS A 5 12.87 -26.68 11.42
CA CYS A 5 14.19 -26.14 11.76
C CYS A 5 15.01 -25.98 10.49
N SER A 6 15.56 -24.79 10.27
CA SER A 6 16.63 -24.54 9.30
C SER A 6 17.93 -24.29 10.06
N ASN A 7 19.05 -24.79 9.55
CA ASN A 7 20.36 -24.64 10.17
C ASN A 7 21.39 -24.21 9.13
N VAL A 8 22.05 -23.07 9.36
CA VAL A 8 23.13 -22.56 8.53
C VAL A 8 24.22 -22.03 9.45
N ASP A 9 25.47 -22.49 9.28
CA ASP A 9 26.65 -22.06 10.05
C ASP A 9 26.47 -22.03 11.57
N GLY A 10 25.69 -22.98 12.11
CA GLY A 10 25.41 -23.10 13.54
C GLY A 10 24.25 -22.24 14.04
N ILE A 11 23.67 -21.39 13.18
CA ILE A 11 22.44 -20.65 13.45
C ILE A 11 21.26 -21.55 13.13
N LYS A 12 20.48 -21.87 14.17
CA LYS A 12 19.24 -22.65 14.03
C LYS A 12 18.04 -21.72 14.12
N ILE A 13 17.21 -21.75 13.08
CA ILE A 13 15.94 -21.02 13.02
C ILE A 13 14.81 -22.03 13.18
N TYR A 14 14.02 -21.87 14.23
CA TYR A 14 12.84 -22.68 14.50
C TYR A 14 11.58 -21.89 14.17
N MET A 15 10.63 -22.54 13.51
CA MET A 15 9.33 -21.97 13.19
C MET A 15 8.23 -23.00 13.42
N ASP A 16 7.10 -22.56 13.96
CA ASP A 16 5.88 -23.38 13.98
C ASP A 16 5.46 -23.78 12.56
N ILE A 17 4.95 -25.00 12.39
CA ILE A 17 4.55 -25.53 11.07
C ILE A 17 3.54 -24.63 10.35
N GLY A 18 2.63 -23.97 11.08
CA GLY A 18 1.61 -23.08 10.52
C GLY A 18 2.18 -21.78 9.99
N THR A 19 3.22 -21.23 10.62
CA THR A 19 3.87 -19.98 10.19
C THR A 19 5.01 -20.24 9.21
N ALA A 20 5.65 -21.41 9.25
CA ALA A 20 6.78 -21.74 8.39
C ALA A 20 6.48 -21.61 6.89
N LYS A 21 5.23 -21.87 6.46
CA LYS A 21 4.79 -21.63 5.08
C LYS A 21 4.92 -20.18 4.64
N ARG A 22 4.71 -19.21 5.56
CA ARG A 22 4.85 -17.77 5.25
C ARG A 22 6.31 -17.36 5.06
N ALA A 23 7.24 -18.13 5.62
CA ALA A 23 8.68 -17.90 5.50
C ALA A 23 9.32 -18.57 4.28
N GLN A 24 8.53 -19.30 3.47
CA GLN A 24 9.04 -19.99 2.30
C GLN A 24 9.67 -19.00 1.31
N GLY A 25 10.97 -19.12 1.04
CA GLY A 25 11.70 -18.25 0.13
C GLY A 25 12.15 -16.91 0.74
N ILE A 26 11.94 -16.68 2.04
CA ILE A 26 12.57 -15.54 2.72
C ILE A 26 14.08 -15.76 2.80
N GLU A 27 14.85 -14.74 2.42
CA GLU A 27 16.31 -14.71 2.54
C GLU A 27 16.70 -13.68 3.60
N ILE A 28 17.70 -14.01 4.42
CA ILE A 28 18.30 -13.11 5.41
C ILE A 28 19.78 -13.01 5.06
N ASP A 29 20.23 -11.81 4.72
CA ASP A 29 21.60 -11.50 4.35
C ASP A 29 22.21 -10.50 5.33
N TRP A 30 23.54 -10.48 5.37
CA TRP A 30 24.31 -9.37 5.93
C TRP A 30 24.91 -8.57 4.78
N VAL A 31 24.67 -7.26 4.76
CA VAL A 31 25.26 -6.36 3.77
C VAL A 31 26.09 -5.29 4.48
N GLU A 32 27.24 -5.00 3.91
CA GLU A 32 28.11 -3.90 4.29
C GLU A 32 28.27 -2.98 3.09
N ASP A 33 27.84 -1.73 3.25
CA ASP A 33 27.96 -0.69 2.24
C ASP A 33 28.62 0.57 2.83
N LEU A 34 28.74 1.63 2.01
CA LEU A 34 29.36 2.89 2.41
C LEU A 34 28.62 3.63 3.55
N GLN A 35 27.37 3.23 3.84
CA GLN A 35 26.52 3.81 4.88
C GLN A 35 26.51 2.97 6.17
N GLY A 36 26.99 1.72 6.12
CA GLY A 36 27.19 0.87 7.29
C GLY A 36 27.05 -0.62 7.02
N ALA A 37 26.98 -1.40 8.10
CA ALA A 37 26.77 -2.84 8.08
C ALA A 37 25.41 -3.17 8.71
N GLY A 38 24.64 -4.08 8.11
CA GLY A 38 23.33 -4.43 8.63
C GLY A 38 22.71 -5.70 8.06
N LEU A 39 21.72 -6.21 8.80
CA LEU A 39 20.87 -7.32 8.36
C LEU A 39 19.84 -6.82 7.34
N VAL A 40 19.70 -7.55 6.24
CA VAL A 40 18.64 -7.35 5.24
C VAL A 40 17.80 -8.60 5.13
N ILE A 41 16.49 -8.41 5.14
CA ILE A 41 15.52 -9.49 4.94
C ILE A 41 14.83 -9.26 3.60
N LYS A 42 14.94 -10.21 2.69
CA LYS A 42 14.20 -10.23 1.42
C LYS A 42 13.02 -11.17 1.58
N ASN A 43 11.80 -10.64 1.47
CA ASN A 43 10.58 -11.43 1.57
C ASN A 43 9.82 -11.40 0.23
N PRO A 44 9.93 -12.45 -0.61
CA PRO A 44 9.19 -12.52 -1.87
C PRO A 44 7.68 -12.67 -1.68
N ASN A 45 7.22 -13.02 -0.47
CA ASN A 45 5.81 -13.14 -0.12
C ASN A 45 5.24 -11.85 0.50
N ALA A 46 6.01 -10.76 0.48
CA ALA A 46 5.51 -9.47 0.94
C ALA A 46 4.28 -9.07 0.10
N PRO A 47 3.22 -8.52 0.73
CA PRO A 47 2.12 -7.93 -0.01
C PRO A 47 2.65 -6.90 -1.01
N LYS A 48 2.04 -6.82 -2.19
CA LYS A 48 2.39 -5.80 -3.20
C LYS A 48 2.45 -4.43 -2.55
N GLU A 49 3.53 -3.71 -2.80
CA GLU A 49 3.72 -2.36 -2.29
C GLU A 49 2.62 -1.41 -2.80
N VAL A 50 2.49 -0.26 -2.14
CA VAL A 50 1.56 0.78 -2.58
C VAL A 50 2.04 1.35 -3.91
N ASN A 51 1.18 1.29 -4.92
CA ASN A 51 1.46 1.89 -6.22
C ASN A 51 1.47 3.41 -6.09
N GLN A 52 2.49 4.05 -6.66
CA GLN A 52 2.58 5.51 -6.73
C GLN A 52 2.09 5.96 -8.10
N LEU A 53 0.96 6.67 -8.15
CA LEU A 53 0.37 7.16 -9.40
C LEU A 53 0.70 8.63 -9.62
N SER A 54 1.16 8.96 -10.81
CA SER A 54 1.23 10.34 -11.27
C SER A 54 -0.14 10.91 -11.62
N LYS A 55 -0.24 12.25 -11.70
CA LYS A 55 -1.41 12.97 -12.23
C LYS A 55 -1.85 12.42 -13.60
N GLN A 56 -0.90 12.19 -14.50
CA GLN A 56 -1.18 11.77 -15.88
C GLN A 56 -1.76 10.36 -15.94
N GLU A 57 -1.19 9.43 -15.16
CA GLU A 57 -1.69 8.05 -15.07
C GLU A 57 -3.08 8.00 -14.45
N LEU A 58 -3.30 8.76 -13.38
CA LEU A 58 -4.60 8.83 -12.74
C LEU A 58 -5.66 9.43 -13.70
N ALA A 59 -5.36 10.54 -14.38
CA ALA A 59 -6.28 11.16 -15.34
C ALA A 59 -6.66 10.19 -16.46
N LYS A 60 -5.67 9.54 -17.08
CA LYS A 60 -5.90 8.54 -18.12
C LYS A 60 -6.70 7.35 -17.59
N GLY A 61 -6.39 6.86 -16.40
CA GLY A 61 -7.11 5.73 -15.81
C GLY A 61 -8.54 6.07 -15.38
N ILE A 62 -8.84 7.33 -15.04
CA ILE A 62 -10.22 7.81 -14.85
C ILE A 62 -10.97 7.80 -16.18
N GLU A 63 -10.39 8.36 -17.25
CA GLU A 63 -11.00 8.38 -18.59
C GLU A 63 -11.28 6.97 -19.14
N GLN A 64 -10.36 6.04 -18.87
CA GLN A 64 -10.49 4.63 -19.27
C GLN A 64 -11.43 3.83 -18.35
N GLY A 65 -11.92 4.42 -17.26
CA GLY A 65 -12.78 3.75 -16.30
C GLY A 65 -12.07 2.69 -15.44
N ILE A 66 -10.74 2.73 -15.37
CA ILE A 66 -9.92 1.86 -14.53
C ILE A 66 -10.03 2.29 -13.06
N TYR A 67 -9.93 3.60 -12.79
CA TYR A 67 -10.02 4.16 -11.45
C TYR A 67 -11.41 4.74 -11.19
N LYS A 68 -12.28 3.93 -10.59
CA LYS A 68 -13.64 4.33 -10.18
C LYS A 68 -13.77 4.64 -8.70
N HIS A 69 -12.81 4.19 -7.89
CA HIS A 69 -12.84 4.26 -6.44
C HIS A 69 -11.74 5.23 -5.95
N LEU A 70 -12.06 6.53 -5.96
CA LEU A 70 -11.17 7.58 -5.50
C LEU A 70 -11.63 8.09 -4.13
N TYR A 71 -10.73 8.05 -3.15
CA TYR A 71 -11.03 8.41 -1.77
C TYR A 71 -10.11 9.52 -1.28
N ASP A 72 -10.70 10.66 -0.92
CA ASP A 72 -9.99 11.79 -0.33
C ASP A 72 -9.97 11.67 1.20
N VAL A 73 -8.78 11.64 1.80
CA VAL A 73 -8.60 11.42 3.24
C VAL A 73 -8.59 12.72 4.06
N ARG A 74 -8.81 13.88 3.42
CA ARG A 74 -8.81 15.19 4.06
C ARG A 74 -10.11 15.45 4.85
N SER A 75 -10.17 16.58 5.56
CA SER A 75 -11.38 16.98 6.28
C SER A 75 -12.54 17.27 5.31
N GLU A 76 -13.77 17.27 5.84
CA GLU A 76 -14.96 17.64 5.07
C GLU A 76 -14.82 19.05 4.47
N GLU A 77 -14.36 20.03 5.25
CA GLU A 77 -14.23 21.40 4.73
C GLU A 77 -13.24 21.46 3.56
N GLN A 78 -12.11 20.76 3.66
CA GLN A 78 -11.10 20.72 2.59
C GLN A 78 -11.61 20.01 1.34
N PHE A 79 -12.38 18.94 1.52
CA PHE A 79 -12.99 18.18 0.41
C PHE A 79 -14.04 19.02 -0.34
N GLN A 80 -14.86 19.77 0.39
CA GLN A 80 -15.89 20.65 -0.16
C GLN A 80 -15.32 21.89 -0.87
N GLN A 81 -14.17 22.40 -0.40
CA GLN A 81 -13.49 23.52 -1.07
C GLN A 81 -13.00 23.15 -2.47
N GLN A 82 -12.34 22.01 -2.60
CA GLN A 82 -11.80 21.54 -3.86
C GLN A 82 -11.48 20.05 -3.78
N SER A 83 -11.93 19.26 -4.75
CA SER A 83 -11.67 17.81 -4.82
C SER A 83 -11.58 17.34 -6.28
N ILE A 84 -11.05 16.13 -6.49
CA ILE A 84 -11.00 15.53 -7.82
C ILE A 84 -12.43 15.09 -8.21
N PRO A 85 -12.94 15.46 -9.40
CA PRO A 85 -14.25 15.01 -9.85
C PRO A 85 -14.41 13.48 -9.76
N GLY A 86 -15.52 13.02 -9.19
CA GLY A 86 -15.80 11.59 -8.98
C GLY A 86 -15.15 10.98 -7.74
N SER A 87 -14.35 11.73 -6.98
CA SER A 87 -13.87 11.28 -5.68
C SER A 87 -14.93 11.37 -4.59
N LYS A 88 -14.79 10.53 -3.57
CA LYS A 88 -15.58 10.54 -2.33
C LYS A 88 -14.66 10.86 -1.16
N ARG A 89 -15.16 11.53 -0.12
CA ARG A 89 -14.38 11.66 1.11
C ARG A 89 -14.33 10.31 1.83
N LEU A 90 -13.18 9.99 2.42
CA LEU A 90 -12.98 8.80 3.24
C LEU A 90 -13.58 9.01 4.63
N ASP A 91 -14.88 8.77 4.76
CA ASP A 91 -15.59 8.73 6.03
C ASP A 91 -15.95 7.29 6.44
N LYS A 92 -16.74 7.13 7.51
CA LYS A 92 -17.17 5.81 7.99
C LYS A 92 -17.98 5.03 6.96
N GLN A 93 -18.78 5.72 6.16
CA GLN A 93 -19.59 5.06 5.13
C GLN A 93 -18.69 4.59 3.99
N ALA A 94 -17.78 5.43 3.51
CA ALA A 94 -16.81 5.08 2.48
C ALA A 94 -15.92 3.91 2.92
N MET A 95 -15.47 3.88 4.18
CA MET A 95 -14.73 2.74 4.75
C MET A 95 -15.55 1.44 4.69
N ALA A 96 -16.82 1.49 5.09
CA ALA A 96 -17.72 0.33 5.02
C ALA A 96 -18.08 -0.08 3.58
N GLU A 97 -18.09 0.86 2.63
CA GLU A 97 -18.21 0.56 1.19
C GLU A 97 -16.97 -0.17 0.69
N ILE A 98 -15.77 0.29 1.05
CA ILE A 98 -14.49 -0.34 0.65
C ILE A 98 -14.43 -1.78 1.15
N GLU A 99 -14.82 -2.05 2.39
CA GLU A 99 -14.81 -3.38 2.99
C GLU A 99 -15.62 -4.43 2.21
N LYS A 100 -16.59 -3.98 1.41
CA LYS A 100 -17.43 -4.84 0.56
C LYS A 100 -16.87 -5.06 -0.85
N LEU A 101 -15.85 -4.30 -1.24
CA LEU A 101 -15.20 -4.43 -2.55
C LEU A 101 -14.24 -5.62 -2.56
N ASP A 102 -14.04 -6.18 -3.75
CA ASP A 102 -13.05 -7.21 -3.98
C ASP A 102 -11.63 -6.67 -3.68
N LYS A 103 -10.76 -7.51 -3.12
CA LYS A 103 -9.43 -7.11 -2.65
C LYS A 103 -8.46 -6.71 -3.77
N ASP A 104 -8.78 -6.99 -5.02
CA ASP A 104 -8.04 -6.55 -6.21
C ASP A 104 -8.61 -5.28 -6.85
N THR A 105 -9.74 -4.76 -6.34
CA THR A 105 -10.35 -3.51 -6.80
C THR A 105 -9.34 -2.37 -6.72
N PRO A 106 -9.11 -1.61 -7.80
CA PRO A 106 -8.21 -0.46 -7.78
C PRO A 106 -8.75 0.65 -6.86
N LEU A 107 -8.10 0.85 -5.72
CA LEU A 107 -8.41 1.95 -4.79
C LEU A 107 -7.37 3.05 -4.96
N VAL A 108 -7.83 4.29 -5.10
CA VAL A 108 -6.96 5.48 -5.17
C VAL A 108 -7.19 6.35 -3.95
N PHE A 109 -6.15 6.65 -3.19
CA PHE A 109 -6.22 7.55 -2.03
C PHE A 109 -5.53 8.88 -2.33
N ILE A 110 -6.18 9.97 -1.91
CA ILE A 110 -5.77 11.34 -2.20
C ILE A 110 -5.71 12.14 -0.91
N CYS A 111 -4.65 12.90 -0.71
CA CYS A 111 -4.60 13.99 0.26
C CYS A 111 -4.00 15.24 -0.38
N ILE A 112 -3.58 16.24 0.39
CA ILE A 112 -3.01 17.49 -0.16
C ILE A 112 -1.74 17.22 -0.97
N ALA A 113 -0.80 16.45 -0.42
CA ALA A 113 0.55 16.27 -0.97
C ALA A 113 0.97 14.80 -1.21
N GLY A 114 0.12 13.83 -0.87
CA GLY A 114 0.41 12.40 -0.99
C GLY A 114 0.90 11.71 0.30
N ASN A 115 1.18 12.46 1.38
CA ASN A 115 1.75 11.91 2.61
C ASN A 115 0.71 11.14 3.46
N THR A 116 -0.39 11.80 3.83
CA THR A 116 -1.44 11.16 4.65
C THR A 116 -2.18 10.06 3.89
N SER A 117 -2.37 10.22 2.58
CA SER A 117 -2.99 9.20 1.73
C SER A 117 -2.11 7.95 1.59
N GLN A 118 -0.78 8.07 1.70
CA GLN A 118 0.11 6.91 1.80
C GLN A 118 -0.24 6.06 3.03
N GLY A 119 -0.51 6.68 4.18
CA GLY A 119 -0.95 5.98 5.39
C GLY A 119 -2.26 5.22 5.20
N ALA A 120 -3.22 5.79 4.46
CA ALA A 120 -4.46 5.10 4.11
C ALA A 120 -4.20 3.92 3.16
N CYS A 121 -3.34 4.08 2.16
CA CYS A 121 -2.94 2.97 1.28
C CYS A 121 -2.33 1.82 2.09
N GLU A 122 -1.41 2.12 3.00
CA GLU A 122 -0.78 1.15 3.89
C GLU A 122 -1.78 0.43 4.80
N TYR A 123 -2.78 1.16 5.30
CA TYR A 123 -3.86 0.58 6.08
C TYR A 123 -4.61 -0.48 5.25
N TYR A 124 -5.10 -0.15 4.05
CA TYR A 124 -5.83 -1.11 3.22
C TYR A 124 -4.95 -2.23 2.68
N ARG A 125 -3.67 -1.95 2.37
CA ARG A 125 -2.69 -2.99 2.02
C ARG A 125 -2.59 -4.07 3.11
N LYS A 126 -2.51 -3.65 4.37
CA LYS A 126 -2.48 -4.57 5.53
C LYS A 126 -3.79 -5.33 5.73
N GLN A 127 -4.91 -4.80 5.26
CA GLN A 127 -6.21 -5.49 5.21
C GLN A 127 -6.38 -6.40 3.98
N GLY A 128 -5.31 -6.62 3.22
CA GLY A 128 -5.26 -7.55 2.09
C GLY A 128 -5.65 -6.96 0.74
N TYR A 129 -5.87 -5.65 0.61
CA TYR A 129 -6.08 -5.03 -0.70
C TYR A 129 -4.76 -5.02 -1.48
N THR A 130 -4.81 -5.51 -2.71
CA THR A 130 -3.63 -5.77 -3.55
C THR A 130 -3.40 -4.72 -4.63
N ASN A 131 -4.36 -3.81 -4.82
CA ASN A 131 -4.31 -2.74 -5.81
C ASN A 131 -4.64 -1.40 -5.16
N VAL A 132 -3.76 -0.96 -4.27
CA VAL A 132 -3.85 0.33 -3.58
C VAL A 132 -2.90 1.33 -4.21
N ASN A 133 -3.41 2.53 -4.48
CA ASN A 133 -2.74 3.53 -5.28
C ASN A 133 -2.74 4.88 -4.55
N ASN A 134 -1.57 5.49 -4.42
CA ASN A 134 -1.40 6.82 -3.84
C ASN A 134 -1.15 7.84 -4.95
N LEU A 135 -1.88 8.96 -4.95
CA LEU A 135 -1.60 10.05 -5.88
C LEU A 135 -0.35 10.83 -5.45
N VAL A 136 0.71 10.75 -6.25
CA VAL A 136 1.98 11.44 -6.03
C VAL A 136 1.79 12.94 -6.12
N GLY A 137 2.24 13.65 -5.08
CA GLY A 137 2.03 15.10 -4.94
C GLY A 137 0.59 15.50 -4.59
N GLY A 138 -0.31 14.51 -4.41
CA GLY A 138 -1.68 14.70 -3.95
C GLY A 138 -2.51 15.64 -4.82
N LEU A 139 -3.45 16.32 -4.18
CA LEU A 139 -4.32 17.29 -4.82
C LEU A 139 -3.54 18.51 -5.35
N ALA A 140 -2.44 18.88 -4.71
CA ALA A 140 -1.59 19.99 -5.14
C ALA A 140 -1.02 19.73 -6.54
N SER A 141 -0.52 18.52 -6.82
CA SER A 141 -0.04 18.15 -8.16
C SER A 141 -1.19 18.03 -9.16
N TRP A 142 -2.38 17.61 -8.72
CA TRP A 142 -3.55 17.50 -9.59
C TRP A 142 -3.96 18.85 -10.19
N PHE A 143 -3.96 19.91 -9.39
CA PHE A 143 -4.36 21.25 -9.84
C PHE A 143 -3.21 22.18 -10.20
N SER A 144 -1.96 21.78 -9.99
CA SER A 144 -0.83 22.52 -10.57
C SER A 144 -0.91 22.46 -12.10
N GLN A 145 -0.63 23.59 -12.75
CA GLN A 145 -0.55 23.70 -14.22
C GLN A 145 0.54 22.78 -14.78
#